data_AF-A0AA40TH88-F1
#
_entry.id   AF-A0AA40TH88-F1
#
_cell.length_a   1.000
_cell.length_b   1.000
_cell.length_c   1.000
_cell.angle_alpha   90.00
_cell.angle_beta   90.00
_cell.angle_gamma   90.00
#
_symmetry.space_group_name_H-M   'P 1'
#
loop_
_entity.id
_entity.type
_entity.pdbx_description
1 polymer ?
#
loop_
_entity_poly.entity_id
_entity_poly.type
_entity_poly.pdbx_seq_one_letter_code
_entity_poly.pdbx_strand_id
1 'polypeptide(L)'
;VWRPGKAAAEGVNVKGIVEAVHDRTSVLTRPDFYDGVKPIAANIDQIVIVSAILPELSLNIIDRYLVACETLHVEPIIVLNKIDLLDDEGMAFVNEQMDIYRNIGYRVLMVSSRTKDGLKPLEEALTDRISIFAGQSGVGKSSLLN
;
A
#
# COMPACT_ATOMS: atom_id res chain seq x y z
N VAL A 1 -0.22 2.39 -24.73
CA VAL A 1 -0.93 2.89 -25.94
C VAL A 1 -2.14 2.01 -26.21
N TRP A 2 -3.30 2.61 -26.48
CA TRP A 2 -4.55 1.89 -26.77
C TRP A 2 -5.23 2.50 -27.99
N ARG A 3 -5.89 1.65 -28.80
CA ARG A 3 -6.70 2.06 -29.94
C ARG A 3 -8.14 1.53 -29.82
N PRO A 4 -9.17 2.35 -30.05
CA PRO A 4 -10.55 1.89 -30.05
C PRO A 4 -10.81 0.85 -31.15
N GLY A 5 -11.76 -0.04 -30.88
CA GLY A 5 -12.21 -1.03 -31.85
C GLY A 5 -12.86 -0.37 -33.05
N LYS A 6 -12.64 -0.91 -34.25
CA LYS A 6 -13.43 -0.50 -35.42
C LYS A 6 -14.79 -1.19 -35.31
N ALA A 7 -15.86 -0.49 -35.71
CA ALA A 7 -17.14 -1.15 -35.93
C ALA A 7 -16.94 -2.26 -36.96
N ALA A 8 -16.97 -3.52 -36.52
CA ALA A 8 -16.85 -4.65 -37.44
C ALA A 8 -18.18 -4.85 -38.15
N ALA A 9 -18.12 -5.24 -39.42
CA ALA A 9 -19.26 -5.87 -40.10
C ALA A 9 -19.75 -7.06 -39.25
N GLU A 10 -21.07 -7.22 -39.22
CA GLU A 10 -21.88 -8.10 -38.35
C GLU A 10 -21.12 -9.22 -37.61
N GLY A 11 -21.16 -9.16 -36.27
CA GLY A 11 -20.93 -10.32 -35.39
C GLY A 11 -19.74 -10.26 -34.44
N VAL A 12 -18.77 -9.36 -34.62
CA VAL A 12 -17.59 -9.27 -33.73
C VAL A 12 -17.42 -7.88 -33.14
N ASN A 13 -17.87 -7.69 -31.90
CA ASN A 13 -17.81 -6.40 -31.21
C ASN A 13 -16.53 -6.30 -30.35
N VAL A 14 -15.39 -5.96 -30.96
CA VAL A 14 -14.14 -5.69 -30.21
C VAL A 14 -14.19 -4.26 -29.68
N LYS A 15 -14.11 -4.06 -28.36
CA LYS A 15 -14.12 -2.72 -27.75
C LYS A 15 -12.85 -1.90 -28.06
N GLY A 16 -11.73 -2.58 -28.29
CA GLY A 16 -10.46 -2.04 -28.81
C GLY A 16 -9.24 -2.87 -28.41
N ILE A 17 -8.03 -2.35 -28.61
CA ILE A 17 -6.76 -3.08 -28.47
C ILE A 17 -5.69 -2.27 -27.73
N VAL A 18 -4.98 -2.91 -26.80
CA VAL A 18 -3.75 -2.37 -26.19
C VAL A 18 -2.61 -2.66 -27.17
N GLU A 19 -2.01 -1.60 -27.71
CA GLU A 19 -1.01 -1.71 -28.78
C GLU A 19 0.42 -1.78 -28.22
N ALA A 20 0.68 -1.12 -27.09
CA ALA A 20 1.99 -1.10 -26.46
C ALA A 20 1.90 -0.84 -24.96
N VAL A 21 2.89 -1.35 -24.23
CA VAL A 21 3.15 -1.09 -22.82
C VAL A 21 4.50 -0.38 -22.73
N HIS A 22 4.55 0.76 -22.04
CA HIS A 22 5.79 1.50 -21.82
C HIS A 22 6.68 0.79 -20.80
N ASP A 23 7.95 1.14 -20.77
CA ASP A 23 8.89 0.66 -19.74
C ASP A 23 8.39 1.01 -18.34
N ARG A 24 8.64 0.11 -17.41
CA ARG A 24 8.16 0.22 -16.04
C ARG A 24 9.21 0.92 -15.19
N THR A 25 8.81 1.91 -14.40
CA THR A 25 9.69 2.58 -13.43
C THR A 25 9.92 1.73 -12.18
N SER A 26 8.92 0.96 -11.78
CA SER A 26 9.00 -0.02 -10.69
C SER A 26 8.10 -1.22 -10.96
N VAL A 27 8.39 -2.37 -10.34
CA VAL A 27 7.61 -3.61 -10.49
C VAL A 27 7.50 -4.33 -9.15
N LEU A 28 6.30 -4.34 -8.57
CA LEU A 28 6.02 -5.16 -7.39
C LEU A 28 5.72 -6.58 -7.83
N THR A 29 6.50 -7.55 -7.36
CA THR A 29 6.33 -8.97 -7.67
C THR A 29 5.91 -9.77 -6.46
N ARG A 30 5.09 -10.81 -6.68
CA ARG A 30 4.72 -11.79 -5.67
C ARG A 30 5.20 -13.17 -6.11
N PRO A 31 5.92 -13.93 -5.26
CA PRO A 31 6.19 -15.33 -5.51
C PRO A 31 4.90 -16.14 -5.38
N ASP A 32 4.64 -16.95 -6.39
CA ASP A 32 3.56 -17.94 -6.46
C ASP A 32 4.21 -19.33 -6.37
N PHE A 33 3.70 -20.19 -5.50
CA PHE A 33 4.32 -21.49 -5.17
C PHE A 33 4.43 -22.43 -6.37
N TYR A 34 3.53 -22.28 -7.35
CA TYR A 34 3.49 -23.13 -8.55
C TYR A 34 3.96 -22.41 -9.81
N ASP A 35 3.77 -21.10 -9.88
CA ASP A 35 3.94 -20.33 -11.12
C ASP A 35 5.13 -19.36 -11.10
N GLY A 36 5.98 -19.43 -10.08
CA GLY A 36 7.17 -18.58 -9.94
C GLY A 36 6.83 -17.14 -9.58
N VAL A 37 7.72 -16.20 -9.91
CA VAL A 37 7.56 -14.78 -9.54
C VAL A 37 6.69 -14.06 -10.56
N LYS A 38 5.55 -13.50 -10.11
CA LYS A 38 4.62 -12.75 -10.97
C LYS A 38 4.58 -11.26 -10.61
N PRO A 39 4.65 -10.34 -11.59
CA PRO A 39 4.39 -8.92 -11.34
C PRO A 39 2.91 -8.74 -11.00
N ILE A 40 2.62 -8.11 -9.86
CA ILE A 40 1.26 -7.81 -9.40
C ILE A 40 0.89 -6.34 -9.62
N ALA A 41 1.88 -5.45 -9.67
CA ALA A 41 1.69 -4.05 -9.98
C ALA A 41 3.00 -3.43 -10.51
N ALA A 42 2.89 -2.31 -11.21
CA ALA A 42 4.02 -1.59 -11.80
C ALA A 42 3.78 -0.08 -11.76
N ASN A 43 4.86 0.70 -11.89
CA ASN A 43 4.85 2.17 -11.84
C ASN A 43 4.26 2.71 -10.54
N ILE A 44 4.73 2.16 -9.43
CA ILE A 44 4.37 2.54 -8.06
C ILE A 44 5.48 3.45 -7.53
N ASP A 45 5.08 4.56 -6.91
CA ASP A 45 5.99 5.51 -6.28
C ASP A 45 6.15 5.25 -4.79
N GLN A 46 5.11 4.67 -4.17
CA GLN A 46 5.06 4.50 -2.72
C GLN A 46 4.32 3.22 -2.28
N ILE A 47 4.77 2.61 -1.19
CA ILE A 47 4.04 1.53 -0.51
C ILE A 47 3.63 2.01 0.88
N VAL A 48 2.32 1.99 1.13
CA VAL A 48 1.69 2.29 2.41
C VAL A 48 1.53 0.99 3.18
N ILE A 49 2.38 0.78 4.18
CA ILE A 49 2.39 -0.40 5.04
C ILE A 49 1.39 -0.17 6.16
N VAL A 50 0.20 -0.76 6.04
CA VAL A 50 -0.88 -0.64 7.02
C VAL A 50 -0.79 -1.76 8.05
N SER A 51 -0.61 -1.38 9.30
CA SER A 51 -0.68 -2.24 10.48
C SER A 51 -1.75 -1.73 11.44
N ALA A 52 -2.16 -2.56 12.39
CA ALA A 52 -3.11 -2.18 13.43
C ALA A 52 -2.88 -3.05 14.67
N ILE A 53 -3.35 -2.60 15.85
CA ILE A 53 -3.26 -3.42 17.08
C ILE A 53 -4.11 -4.68 17.01
N LEU A 54 -5.25 -4.63 16.32
CA LEU A 54 -6.12 -5.77 16.04
C LEU A 54 -6.19 -6.07 14.54
N PRO A 55 -6.02 -7.33 14.09
CA PRO A 55 -5.95 -8.54 14.93
C PRO A 55 -4.61 -8.75 15.67
N GLU A 56 -3.51 -8.22 15.15
CA GLU A 56 -2.18 -8.27 15.78
C GLU A 56 -1.28 -7.20 15.16
N LEU A 57 -0.48 -6.51 15.99
CA LEU A 57 0.61 -5.67 15.52
C LEU A 57 1.89 -6.50 15.35
N SER A 58 2.22 -6.87 14.10
CA SER A 58 3.44 -7.63 13.79
C SER A 58 4.54 -6.76 13.21
N LEU A 59 5.58 -6.48 14.00
CA LEU A 59 6.76 -5.71 13.56
C LEU A 59 7.53 -6.43 12.44
N ASN A 60 7.64 -7.76 12.52
CA ASN A 60 8.28 -8.58 11.47
C ASN A 60 7.65 -8.33 10.09
N ILE A 61 6.33 -8.15 10.02
CA ILE A 61 5.65 -7.88 8.76
C ILE A 61 6.00 -6.50 8.22
N ILE A 62 6.09 -5.50 9.10
CA ILE A 62 6.56 -4.16 8.72
C ILE A 62 7.97 -4.26 8.15
N ASP A 63 8.89 -4.92 8.86
CA ASP A 63 10.29 -5.09 8.44
C ASP A 63 10.40 -5.78 7.07
N ARG A 64 9.61 -6.83 6.84
CA ARG A 64 9.58 -7.54 5.54
C ARG A 64 9.11 -6.64 4.40
N TYR A 65 8.13 -5.77 4.66
CA TYR A 65 7.70 -4.80 3.66
C TYR A 65 8.76 -3.71 3.45
N LEU A 66 9.43 -3.24 4.49
CA LEU A 66 10.53 -2.27 4.35
C LEU A 66 11.64 -2.83 3.47
N VAL A 67 12.06 -4.08 3.69
CA VAL A 67 13.04 -4.77 2.81
C VAL A 67 12.56 -4.80 1.36
N ALA A 68 11.27 -5.08 1.13
CA ALA A 68 10.71 -5.07 -0.22
C ALA A 68 10.71 -3.66 -0.84
N CYS A 69 10.38 -2.62 -0.06
CA CYS A 69 10.40 -1.23 -0.51
C CYS A 69 11.80 -0.80 -0.94
N GLU A 70 12.81 -1.09 -0.11
CA GLU A 70 14.22 -0.81 -0.40
C GLU A 70 14.72 -1.57 -1.63
N THR A 71 14.32 -2.83 -1.79
CA THR A 71 14.67 -3.64 -2.98
C THR A 71 14.07 -3.07 -4.27
N LEU A 72 12.89 -2.45 -4.17
CA LEU A 72 12.17 -1.86 -5.30
C LEU A 72 12.48 -0.38 -5.52
N HIS A 73 13.27 0.24 -4.64
CA HIS A 73 13.51 1.68 -4.60
C HIS A 73 12.21 2.50 -4.57
N VAL A 74 11.24 2.03 -3.78
CA VAL A 74 9.93 2.66 -3.60
C VAL A 74 9.84 3.20 -2.18
N GLU A 75 9.30 4.40 -2.00
CA GLU A 75 9.23 5.03 -0.68
C GLU A 75 8.21 4.30 0.22
N PRO A 76 8.59 3.84 1.43
CA PRO A 76 7.64 3.27 2.37
C PRO A 76 7.01 4.36 3.27
N ILE A 77 5.71 4.23 3.53
CA ILE A 77 5.05 4.94 4.63
C ILE A 77 4.40 3.92 5.55
N ILE A 78 4.72 3.99 6.84
CA ILE A 78 4.11 3.12 7.85
C ILE A 78 2.86 3.81 8.37
N VAL A 79 1.73 3.12 8.29
CA VAL A 79 0.44 3.59 8.80
C VAL A 79 -0.04 2.64 9.86
N LEU A 80 -0.16 3.13 11.09
CA LEU A 80 -0.82 2.40 12.14
C LEU A 80 -2.27 2.87 12.24
N ASN A 81 -3.19 1.97 11.86
CA ASN A 81 -4.62 2.21 11.90
C ASN A 81 -5.25 1.72 13.22
N LYS A 82 -6.51 2.13 13.44
CA LYS A 82 -7.35 1.76 14.59
C LYS A 82 -6.83 2.25 15.93
N ILE A 83 -6.22 3.45 15.95
CA ILE A 83 -5.76 4.08 17.19
C ILE A 83 -6.91 4.39 18.15
N ASP A 84 -8.15 4.45 17.65
CA ASP A 84 -9.38 4.59 18.45
C ASP A 84 -9.65 3.42 19.40
N LEU A 85 -8.92 2.31 19.26
CA LEU A 85 -9.02 1.15 20.14
C LEU A 85 -8.01 1.16 21.30
N LEU A 86 -7.10 2.15 21.33
CA LEU A 86 -6.04 2.24 22.31
C LEU A 86 -6.44 3.23 23.41
N ASP A 87 -6.12 2.88 24.65
CA ASP A 87 -6.08 3.82 25.78
C ASP A 87 -4.71 4.52 25.84
N ASP A 88 -4.51 5.37 26.84
CA ASP A 88 -3.27 6.15 26.98
C ASP A 88 -2.02 5.25 27.13
N GLU A 89 -2.15 4.12 27.84
CA GLU A 89 -1.05 3.16 28.03
C GLU A 89 -0.75 2.42 26.71
N GLY A 90 -1.78 1.94 26.01
CA GLY A 90 -1.64 1.32 24.70
C GLY A 90 -1.07 2.27 23.66
N MET A 91 -1.49 3.54 23.66
CA MET A 91 -0.94 4.58 22.79
C MET A 91 0.54 4.84 23.08
N ALA A 92 0.94 4.88 24.35
CA ALA A 92 2.36 5.05 24.72
C ALA A 92 3.21 3.87 24.26
N PHE A 93 2.78 2.64 24.54
CA PHE A 93 3.47 1.42 24.12
C PHE A 93 3.66 1.38 22.61
N VAL A 94 2.60 1.63 21.86
CA VAL A 94 2.64 1.60 20.40
C VAL A 94 3.53 2.71 19.84
N ASN A 95 3.50 3.91 20.42
CA ASN A 95 4.39 4.99 19.97
C ASN A 95 5.86 4.63 20.17
N GLU A 96 6.22 4.00 21.30
CA GLU A 96 7.57 3.50 21.55
C GLU A 96 8.01 2.50 20.47
N GLN A 97 7.15 1.55 20.09
CA GLN A 97 7.45 0.62 19.00
C GLN A 97 7.61 1.34 17.65
N MET A 98 6.79 2.34 17.39
CA MET A 98 6.84 3.12 16.14
C MET A 98 8.06 4.05 16.08
N ASP A 99 8.59 4.49 17.22
CA ASP A 99 9.79 5.32 17.28
C ASP A 99 11.03 4.60 16.77
N ILE A 100 11.07 3.26 16.83
CA ILE A 100 12.11 2.46 16.17
C ILE A 100 12.20 2.82 14.69
N TYR A 101 11.06 2.94 14.00
CA TYR A 101 10.99 3.27 12.59
C TYR A 101 11.20 4.77 12.31
N ARG A 102 10.70 5.65 13.18
CA ARG A 102 10.94 7.11 13.06
C ARG A 102 12.42 7.44 13.20
N ASN A 103 13.11 6.80 14.13
CA ASN A 103 14.53 7.03 14.42
C ASN A 103 15.45 6.60 13.28
N ILE A 104 15.02 5.65 12.44
CA ILE A 104 15.75 5.24 11.24
C ILE A 104 15.28 5.97 9.97
N GLY A 105 14.45 7.01 10.12
CA GLY A 105 14.08 7.95 9.05
C GLY A 105 12.77 7.65 8.33
N TYR A 106 12.03 6.61 8.73
CA TYR A 106 10.75 6.31 8.09
C TYR A 106 9.62 7.20 8.63
N ARG A 107 8.73 7.60 7.71
CA ARG A 107 7.51 8.32 8.07
C ARG A 107 6.50 7.33 8.67
N VAL A 108 6.05 7.63 9.88
CA VAL A 108 5.00 6.88 10.57
C VAL A 108 3.78 7.77 10.81
N LEU A 109 2.61 7.30 10.40
CA LEU A 109 1.32 7.98 10.60
C LEU A 109 0.41 7.12 11.48
N MET A 110 -0.11 7.75 12.54
CA MET A 110 -1.09 7.16 13.46
C MET A 110 -2.47 7.63 13.01
N VAL A 111 -3.36 6.70 12.65
CA VAL A 111 -4.66 7.02 12.05
C VAL A 111 -5.79 6.18 12.61
N SER A 112 -7.01 6.69 12.48
CA SER A 112 -8.23 5.89 12.62
C SER A 112 -9.17 6.18 11.46
N SER A 113 -9.48 5.14 10.69
CA SER A 113 -10.52 5.23 9.65
C SER A 113 -11.91 5.55 10.24
N ARG A 114 -12.13 5.25 11.53
CA ARG A 114 -13.41 5.41 12.21
C ARG A 114 -13.62 6.83 12.73
N THR A 115 -12.65 7.38 13.46
CA THR A 115 -12.73 8.75 13.99
C THR A 115 -12.28 9.80 12.97
N LYS A 116 -11.64 9.35 11.88
CA LYS A 116 -10.99 10.17 10.84
C LYS A 116 -9.74 10.91 11.32
N ASP A 117 -9.25 10.58 12.51
CA ASP A 117 -8.00 11.11 13.05
C ASP A 117 -6.80 10.69 12.20
N GLY A 118 -5.89 11.62 11.96
CA GLY A 118 -4.66 11.39 11.20
C GLY A 118 -4.83 11.18 9.69
N LEU A 119 -6.06 11.19 9.16
CA LEU A 119 -6.30 10.97 7.73
C LEU A 119 -5.84 12.13 6.85
N LYS A 120 -5.98 13.38 7.29
CA LYS A 120 -5.51 14.53 6.51
C LYS A 120 -3.99 14.47 6.23
N PRO A 121 -3.10 14.25 7.23
CA PRO A 121 -1.69 14.01 6.98
C PRO A 121 -1.40 12.81 6.08
N LEU A 122 -2.26 11.78 6.09
CA LEU A 122 -2.16 10.65 5.18
C LEU A 122 -2.53 11.05 3.75
N GLU A 123 -3.63 11.76 3.52
CA GLU A 123 -4.01 12.26 2.20
C GLU A 123 -2.93 13.17 1.58
N GLU A 124 -2.37 14.07 2.38
CA GLU A 124 -1.24 14.91 1.98
C GLU A 124 -0.01 14.07 1.61
N ALA A 125 0.22 12.94 2.27
CA ALA A 125 1.31 12.02 1.94
C ALA A 125 1.08 11.24 0.64
N LEU A 126 -0.17 11.05 0.23
CA LEU A 126 -0.56 10.25 -0.94
C LEU A 126 -0.76 11.09 -2.20
N THR A 127 -0.86 12.41 -2.05
CA THR A 127 -1.11 13.34 -3.15
C THR A 127 -0.02 13.23 -4.22
N ASP A 128 -0.42 13.19 -5.49
CA ASP A 128 0.46 13.10 -6.67
C ASP A 128 1.39 11.86 -6.72
N ARG A 129 1.01 10.76 -6.05
CA ARG A 129 1.78 9.51 -6.02
C ARG A 129 0.92 8.28 -6.31
N ILE A 130 1.48 7.32 -7.04
CA ILE A 130 0.86 6.00 -7.20
C ILE A 130 1.24 5.14 -5.98
N SER A 131 0.27 4.93 -5.11
CA SER A 131 0.47 4.24 -3.82
C SER A 131 -0.21 2.86 -3.78
N ILE A 132 0.46 1.89 -3.17
CA ILE A 132 -0.14 0.59 -2.83
C ILE A 132 -0.35 0.47 -1.33
N PHE A 133 -1.53 0.03 -0.92
CA PHE A 133 -1.82 -0.31 0.47
C PHE A 133 -1.50 -1.79 0.73
N ALA A 134 -0.47 -2.05 1.51
CA ALA A 134 0.01 -3.37 1.89
C ALA A 134 -0.22 -3.63 3.38
N GLY A 135 -0.27 -4.89 3.81
CA GLY A 135 -0.52 -5.26 5.22
C GLY A 135 -1.44 -6.46 5.38
N GLN A 136 -1.51 -7.00 6.59
CA GLN A 136 -2.30 -8.20 6.91
C GLN A 136 -3.81 -8.00 6.67
N SER A 137 -4.55 -9.11 6.55
CA SER A 137 -6.01 -9.04 6.51
C SER A 137 -6.55 -8.45 7.83
N GLY A 138 -7.63 -7.66 7.75
CA GLY A 138 -8.27 -7.09 8.93
C GLY A 138 -7.64 -5.82 9.51
N VAL A 139 -6.47 -5.36 9.05
CA VAL A 139 -5.83 -4.11 9.54
C VAL A 139 -6.55 -2.81 9.10
N GLY A 140 -7.53 -2.92 8.20
CA GLY A 140 -8.38 -1.79 7.78
C GLY A 140 -7.97 -1.11 6.47
N LYS A 141 -7.18 -1.78 5.61
CA LYS A 141 -6.82 -1.26 4.27
C LYS A 141 -8.04 -0.78 3.46
N SER A 142 -9.07 -1.61 3.33
CA SER A 142 -10.30 -1.23 2.62
C SER A 142 -11.07 -0.10 3.30
N SER A 143 -11.00 0.00 4.63
CA SER A 143 -11.63 1.09 5.38
C SER A 143 -10.90 2.42 5.25
N LEU A 144 -9.60 2.41 4.94
CA LEU A 144 -8.82 3.62 4.66
C LEU A 144 -8.99 4.10 3.22
N LEU A 145 -9.33 3.20 2.30
CA LEU A 145 -9.58 3.53 0.89
C LEU A 145 -11.00 4.04 0.62
N ASN A 146 -11.94 3.86 1.56
CA ASN A 146 -13.33 4.28 1.47
C ASN A 146 -13.61 5.52 2.34
#